data_AF-N9DFT7-F1
#
_entry.id   AF-N9DFT7-F1
#
_cell.length_a   1.000
_cell.length_b   1.000
_cell.length_c   1.000
_cell.angle_alpha   90.00
_cell.angle_beta   90.00
_cell.angle_gamma   90.00
#
_symmetry.space_group_name_H-M   'P 1'
#
loop_
_entity.id
_entity.type
_entity.pdbx_description
1 polymer ?
#
loop_
_entity_poly.entity_id
_entity_poly.type
_entity_poly.pdbx_seq_one_letter_code
_entity_poly.pdbx_strand_id
1 'polypeptide(L)'
;MTNNEFIEIHLDAETKRLAERTAATLGYATLTEFFIYLIQNYAPQILHEHTHIQLSHAQFKQFVEVCQTQNKVPARLKQAAQLLDKEIFKEQK
;
A
#
# COMPACT_ATOMS: atom_id res chain seq x y z
N MET A 1 -11.61 15.83 -23.86
CA MET A 1 -12.27 16.15 -22.59
C MET A 1 -11.41 15.55 -21.50
N THR A 2 -10.70 16.37 -20.72
CA THR A 2 -9.98 15.90 -19.53
C THR A 2 -11.01 15.61 -18.46
N ASN A 3 -11.16 14.34 -18.08
CA ASN A 3 -11.96 13.99 -16.90
C ASN A 3 -11.26 14.61 -15.69
N ASN A 4 -11.84 15.67 -15.15
CA ASN A 4 -11.37 16.28 -13.92
C ASN A 4 -12.00 15.51 -12.75
N GLU A 5 -11.20 14.74 -12.05
CA GLU A 5 -11.63 14.06 -10.83
C GLU A 5 -11.65 15.07 -9.66
N PHE A 6 -12.59 14.91 -8.74
CA PHE A 6 -12.82 15.82 -7.62
C PHE A 6 -12.89 15.05 -6.30
N ILE A 7 -12.34 15.65 -5.25
CA ILE A 7 -12.40 15.13 -3.88
C ILE A 7 -13.16 16.15 -3.02
N GLU A 8 -14.28 15.74 -2.43
CA GLU A 8 -14.99 16.50 -1.41
C GLU A 8 -14.39 16.18 -0.03
N ILE A 9 -14.10 17.21 0.77
CA ILE A 9 -13.53 17.05 2.11
C ILE A 9 -14.34 17.92 3.09
N HIS A 10 -14.79 17.29 4.19
CA HIS A 10 -15.38 17.99 5.32
C HIS A 10 -14.37 18.03 6.47
N LEU A 11 -14.06 19.24 6.94
CA LEU A 11 -13.11 19.48 8.03
C LEU A 11 -13.83 20.19 9.17
N ASP A 12 -13.48 19.84 10.40
CA ASP A 12 -13.82 20.67 11.55
C ASP A 12 -13.02 21.99 11.54
N ALA A 13 -13.44 22.94 12.37
CA ALA A 13 -12.88 24.29 12.39
C ALA A 13 -11.42 24.32 12.87
N GLU A 14 -11.03 23.46 13.80
CA GLU A 14 -9.66 23.39 14.32
C GLU A 14 -8.71 22.86 13.23
N THR A 15 -9.10 21.76 12.59
CA THR A 15 -8.34 21.14 11.49
C THR A 15 -8.19 22.11 10.31
N LYS A 16 -9.27 22.81 9.93
CA LYS A 16 -9.22 23.82 8.87
C LYS A 16 -8.22 24.95 9.22
N ARG A 17 -8.28 25.51 10.42
CA ARG A 17 -7.36 26.57 10.86
C ARG A 17 -5.91 26.11 10.87
N LEU A 18 -5.66 24.87 11.30
CA LEU A 18 -4.33 24.28 11.27
C LEU A 18 -3.80 24.18 9.83
N ALA A 19 -4.62 23.69 8.91
CA ALA A 19 -4.27 23.60 7.49
C ALA A 19 -3.99 24.98 6.88
N GLU A 20 -4.83 25.98 7.16
CA GLU A 20 -4.66 27.35 6.64
C GLU A 20 -3.36 27.99 7.13
N ARG A 21 -3.08 27.89 8.43
CA ARG A 21 -1.84 28.43 9.02
C ARG A 21 -0.61 27.75 8.43
N THR A 22 -0.67 26.43 8.25
CA THR A 22 0.45 25.65 7.69
C THR A 22 0.67 26.00 6.23
N ALA A 23 -0.40 26.03 5.43
CA ALA A 23 -0.34 26.42 4.03
C ALA A 23 0.28 27.82 3.86
N ALA A 24 -0.17 28.80 4.64
CA ALA A 24 0.37 30.16 4.62
C ALA A 24 1.86 30.20 5.04
N THR A 25 2.25 29.44 6.07
CA THR A 25 3.65 29.37 6.54
C THR A 25 4.58 28.78 5.48
N LEU A 26 4.10 27.80 4.72
CA LEU A 26 4.85 27.15 3.64
C LEU A 26 4.74 27.88 2.29
N GLY A 27 3.95 28.95 2.20
CA GLY A 27 3.81 29.78 1.01
C GLY A 27 2.85 29.24 -0.06
N TYR A 28 1.95 28.33 0.29
CA TYR A 28 0.90 27.85 -0.63
C TYR A 28 -0.21 28.90 -0.78
N ALA A 29 -0.65 29.15 -2.02
CA ALA A 29 -1.68 30.15 -2.30
C ALA A 29 -3.08 29.66 -1.96
N THR A 30 -3.32 28.34 -2.02
CA THR A 30 -4.61 27.74 -1.70
C THR A 30 -4.46 26.47 -0.86
N LEU A 31 -5.50 26.13 -0.08
CA LEU A 31 -5.57 24.84 0.61
C LEU A 31 -5.56 23.66 -0.36
N THR A 32 -6.09 23.83 -1.57
CA THR A 32 -6.08 22.79 -2.61
C THR A 32 -4.65 22.43 -3.00
N GLU A 33 -3.80 23.42 -3.27
CA GLU A 33 -2.38 23.19 -3.56
C GLU A 33 -1.67 22.51 -2.41
N PHE A 34 -1.92 22.96 -1.18
CA PHE A 34 -1.36 22.37 0.02
C PHE A 34 -1.80 20.90 0.21
N PHE A 35 -3.07 20.58 0.01
CA PHE A 35 -3.56 19.20 0.11
C PHE A 35 -3.03 18.30 -1.00
N ILE A 36 -2.92 18.81 -2.24
CA ILE A 36 -2.28 18.07 -3.34
C ILE A 36 -0.84 17.74 -2.97
N TYR A 37 -0.09 18.72 -2.45
CA TYR A 37 1.28 18.50 -1.98
C TYR A 37 1.34 17.41 -0.90
N LEU A 38 0.49 17.47 0.12
CA LEU A 38 0.47 16.45 1.18
C LEU A 38 0.18 15.05 0.61
N ILE A 39 -0.80 14.92 -0.27
CA ILE A 39 -1.15 13.63 -0.89
C ILE A 39 0.04 13.11 -1.71
N GLN A 40 0.64 13.94 -2.56
CA GLN A 40 1.75 13.54 -3.41
C GLN A 40 3.00 13.13 -2.63
N ASN A 41 3.22 13.67 -1.43
CA ASN A 41 4.40 13.35 -0.63
C ASN A 41 4.15 12.23 0.39
N TYR A 42 2.95 12.15 0.95
CA TYR A 42 2.65 11.19 2.01
C TYR A 42 2.09 9.86 1.48
N ALA A 43 1.20 9.89 0.48
CA ALA A 43 0.60 8.65 -0.03
C ALA A 43 1.65 7.66 -0.57
N PRO A 44 2.69 8.07 -1.31
CA PRO A 44 3.74 7.14 -1.73
C PRO A 44 4.52 6.51 -0.58
N GLN A 45 4.73 7.24 0.52
CA GLN A 45 5.42 6.72 1.70
C GLN A 45 4.61 5.61 2.37
N ILE A 46 3.31 5.86 2.58
CA ILE A 46 2.40 4.84 3.12
C ILE A 46 2.33 3.62 2.21
N LEU A 47 2.18 3.83 0.90
CA LEU A 47 2.17 2.72 -0.05
C LEU A 47 3.48 1.93 0.00
N HIS A 48 4.63 2.60 0.09
CA HIS A 48 5.92 1.94 0.20
C HIS A 48 6.00 1.08 1.48
N GLU A 49 5.61 1.61 2.63
CA GLU A 49 5.59 0.88 3.91
C GLU A 49 4.73 -0.38 3.86
N HIS A 50 3.61 -0.35 3.15
CA HIS A 50 2.69 -1.49 3.06
C HIS A 50 2.99 -2.47 1.93
N THR A 51 3.72 -2.05 0.89
CA THR A 51 4.03 -2.90 -0.28
C THR A 51 5.42 -3.50 -0.25
N HIS A 52 6.32 -2.96 0.57
CA HIS A 52 7.71 -3.41 0.66
C HIS A 52 7.94 -4.16 1.97
N ILE A 53 8.48 -5.37 1.85
CA ILE A 53 8.97 -6.11 3.02
C ILE A 53 10.37 -5.59 3.33
N GLN A 54 10.51 -4.84 4.42
CA GLN A 54 11.84 -4.50 4.95
C GLN A 54 12.43 -5.70 5.69
N LEU A 55 13.50 -6.26 5.14
CA LEU A 55 14.23 -7.38 5.73
C LEU A 55 15.57 -6.90 6.29
N SER A 56 15.95 -7.41 7.46
CA SER A 56 17.35 -7.32 7.90
C SER A 56 18.26 -8.09 6.92
N HIS A 57 19.55 -7.75 6.89
CA HIS A 57 20.53 -8.44 6.05
C HIS A 57 20.55 -9.96 6.29
N ALA A 58 20.38 -10.39 7.54
CA ALA A 58 20.33 -11.80 7.89
C ALA A 58 19.08 -12.49 7.31
N GLN A 59 17.90 -11.87 7.44
CA GLN A 59 16.66 -12.39 6.86
C GLN A 59 16.72 -12.42 5.33
N PHE A 60 17.32 -11.39 4.71
CA PHE A 60 17.50 -11.36 3.26
C PHE A 60 18.41 -12.50 2.77
N LYS A 61 19.55 -12.72 3.43
CA LYS A 61 20.43 -13.85 3.11
C LYS A 61 19.74 -15.20 3.26
N GLN A 62 19.03 -15.41 4.37
CA GLN A 62 18.28 -16.63 4.60
C GLN A 62 17.21 -16.85 3.53
N PHE A 63 16.49 -15.79 3.13
CA PHE A 63 15.51 -15.86 2.06
C PHE A 63 16.15 -16.29 0.73
N VAL A 64 17.27 -15.65 0.34
CA VAL A 64 17.99 -16.00 -0.90
C VAL A 64 18.47 -17.44 -0.89
N GLU A 65 19.03 -17.91 0.23
CA GLU A 65 19.48 -19.30 0.40
C GLU A 65 18.32 -20.29 0.24
N VAL A 66 17.16 -20.01 0.84
CA VAL A 66 15.96 -20.83 0.71
C VAL A 66 15.44 -20.85 -0.74
N CYS A 67 15.49 -19.72 -1.45
CA CYS A 67 15.10 -19.65 -2.86
C CYS A 67 16.04 -20.43 -3.79
N GLN A 68 17.34 -20.47 -3.48
CA GLN A 68 18.34 -21.18 -4.27
C GLN A 68 18.41 -22.68 -3.96
N THR A 69 17.84 -23.09 -2.82
CA THR A 69 17.82 -24.49 -2.40
C THR A 69 16.57 -25.19 -2.94
N GLN A 70 16.76 -26.36 -3.56
CA GLN A 70 15.66 -27.22 -4.00
C GLN A 70 14.94 -27.84 -2.79
N ASN A 71 14.01 -27.10 -2.18
CA ASN A 71 13.26 -27.56 -1.02
C ASN A 71 12.11 -28.50 -1.43
N LYS A 72 11.95 -29.61 -0.71
CA LYS A 72 10.80 -30.51 -0.90
C LYS A 72 9.56 -29.88 -0.30
N VAL A 73 8.54 -29.66 -1.13
CA VAL A 73 7.23 -29.17 -0.67
C VAL A 73 6.63 -30.15 0.36
N PRO A 74 6.30 -29.71 1.58
CA PRO A 74 5.69 -30.54 2.62
C PRO A 74 4.37 -31.19 2.17
N ALA A 75 4.12 -32.42 2.61
CA ALA A 75 2.92 -33.18 2.24
C ALA A 75 1.61 -32.42 2.53
N ARG A 76 1.55 -31.69 3.66
CA ARG A 76 0.37 -30.89 4.03
C ARG A 76 0.03 -29.80 2.99
N LEU A 77 1.03 -29.15 2.42
CA LEU A 77 0.81 -28.10 1.42
C LEU A 77 0.35 -28.69 0.09
N LYS A 78 0.88 -29.87 -0.28
CA LYS A 78 0.41 -30.61 -1.46
C LYS A 78 -1.05 -31.04 -1.31
N GLN A 79 -1.43 -31.54 -0.14
CA GLN A 79 -2.81 -31.94 0.15
C GLN A 79 -3.77 -30.74 0.12
N ALA A 80 -3.38 -29.61 0.71
CA ALA A 80 -4.20 -28.38 0.67
C ALA A 80 -4.40 -27.88 -0.77
N ALA A 81 -3.35 -27.87 -1.59
CA ALA A 81 -3.46 -27.49 -3.00
C ALA A 81 -4.43 -28.41 -3.77
N GLN A 82 -4.33 -29.73 -3.56
CA GLN A 82 -5.24 -30.70 -4.19
C GLN A 82 -6.71 -30.54 -3.77
N LEU A 83 -6.96 -30.04 -2.56
CA LEU A 83 -8.32 -29.72 -2.11
C LEU A 83 -8.85 -28.47 -2.80
N LEU A 84 -8.04 -27.40 -2.87
CA LEU A 84 -8.39 -26.16 -3.57
C LEU A 84 -8.71 -26.40 -5.05
N ASP A 85 -7.89 -27.19 -5.75
CA ASP A 85 -8.16 -27.53 -7.15
C ASP A 85 -9.55 -28.18 -7.29
N LYS A 86 -9.87 -29.15 -6.42
CA LYS A 86 -11.17 -29.84 -6.43
C LYS A 86 -12.36 -28.94 -6.09
N GLU A 87 -12.16 -27.88 -5.32
CA GLU A 87 -13.20 -26.89 -5.00
C GLU A 87 -13.46 -25.97 -6.20
N ILE A 88 -12.40 -25.45 -6.83
CA ILE A 88 -12.52 -24.61 -8.04
C ILE A 88 -13.21 -25.37 -9.19
N PHE A 89 -12.92 -26.67 -9.37
CA PHE A 89 -13.58 -27.50 -10.38
C PHE A 89 -15.07 -27.77 -10.10
N LYS A 90 -15.53 -27.64 -8.85
CA LYS A 90 -16.95 -27.81 -8.49
C LYS A 90 -17.75 -26.54 -8.67
N GLU A 91 -17.13 -25.37 -8.54
CA GLU A 91 -17.80 -24.07 -8.71
C GLU A 91 -18.02 -23.67 -10.18
N GLN A 92 -17.37 -24.34 -11.13
CA GLN A 92 -17.52 -24.09 -12.57
C GLN A 92 -18.48 -25.03 -13.31
N LYS A 93 -19.27 -25.84 -12.59
CA LYS A 93 -20.25 -26.78 -13.16
C LYS A 93 -21.64 -26.51 -12.62
#